data_AF-A0A6L7NCU0-F1
#
_entry.id   AF-A0A6L7NCU0-F1
#
_cell.length_a   1.000
_cell.length_b   1.000
_cell.length_c   1.000
_cell.angle_alpha   90.00
_cell.angle_beta   90.00
_cell.angle_gamma   90.00
#
_symmetry.space_group_name_H-M   'P 1'
#
loop_
_entity.id
_entity.type
_entity.pdbx_description
1 polymer ?
#
loop_
_entity_poly.entity_id
_entity_poly.type
_entity_poly.pdbx_seq_one_letter_code
_entity_poly.pdbx_strand_id
1 'polypeptide(L)' 'MHHDVLVIGGGIAGLTAARDLVQGGYRVLVLEARDRLGGRT' A
#
# COMPACT_ATOMS: atom_id res chain seq x y z
N MET A 1 -0.18 6.30 16.17
CA MET A 1 -1.07 6.25 14.99
C MET A 1 -1.60 4.83 14.88
N HIS A 2 -2.86 4.63 14.52
CA HIS A 2 -3.46 3.29 14.33
C HIS A 2 -3.81 3.13 12.85
N HIS A 3 -3.44 2.01 12.27
CA HIS A 3 -3.78 1.64 10.89
C HIS A 3 -4.56 0.33 10.95
N ASP A 4 -5.56 0.20 10.09
CA ASP A 4 -6.42 -0.97 10.06
C ASP A 4 -5.79 -2.07 9.19
N VAL A 5 -4.97 -1.68 8.19
CA VAL A 5 -4.23 -2.60 7.32
C VAL A 5 -2.82 -2.09 7.02
N LEU A 6 -1.84 -2.99 7.02
CA LEU A 6 -0.50 -2.77 6.48
C LEU A 6 -0.34 -3.52 5.15
N VAL A 7 0.16 -2.83 4.12
CA VAL A 7 0.54 -3.42 2.84
C VAL A 7 2.06 -3.37 2.71
N ILE A 8 2.69 -4.52 2.52
CA ILE A 8 4.14 -4.63 2.34
C ILE A 8 4.45 -4.77 0.85
N GLY A 9 5.15 -3.77 0.30
CA GLY A 9 5.49 -3.63 -1.12
C GLY A 9 4.67 -2.55 -1.84
N GLY A 10 5.34 -1.54 -2.38
CA GLY A 10 4.83 -0.44 -3.19
C GLY A 10 4.83 -0.70 -4.70
N GLY A 11 4.75 -1.97 -5.11
CA GLY A 11 4.54 -2.37 -6.50
C GLY A 11 3.07 -2.24 -6.92
N ILE A 12 2.78 -2.51 -8.20
CA ILE A 12 1.42 -2.34 -8.75
C ILE A 12 0.35 -3.14 -7.98
N ALA A 13 0.69 -4.35 -7.54
CA ALA A 13 -0.22 -5.19 -6.76
C ALA A 13 -0.53 -4.58 -5.39
N GLY A 14 0.51 -4.16 -4.64
CA GLY A 14 0.35 -3.55 -3.33
C GLY A 14 -0.39 -2.21 -3.39
N LEU A 15 -0.08 -1.36 -4.37
CA LEU A 15 -0.76 -0.08 -4.56
C LEU A 15 -2.23 -0.27 -4.99
N THR A 16 -2.53 -1.28 -5.80
CA THR A 16 -3.91 -1.62 -6.16
C THR A 16 -4.69 -2.09 -4.92
N ALA A 17 -4.12 -3.00 -4.13
CA ALA A 17 -4.74 -3.45 -2.90
C ALA A 17 -4.96 -2.30 -1.91
N ALA A 18 -3.97 -1.42 -1.73
CA ALA A 18 -4.08 -0.25 -0.87
C ALA A 18 -5.18 0.70 -1.35
N ARG A 19 -5.29 0.94 -2.66
CA ARG A 19 -6.36 1.75 -3.25
C ARG A 19 -7.74 1.18 -2.92
N ASP A 20 -7.94 -0.11 -3.15
CA ASP A 20 -9.25 -0.75 -2.95
C ASP A 20 -9.64 -0.74 -1.45
N LEU A 21 -8.67 -0.95 -0.55
CA LEU A 21 -8.87 -0.86 0.89
C LEU A 21 -9.19 0.57 1.35
N VAL A 22 -8.52 1.58 0.81
CA VAL A 22 -8.83 2.99 1.09
C VAL A 22 -10.24 3.33 0.58
N GLN A 23 -10.63 2.85 -0.59
CA GLN A 23 -12.00 2.99 -1.11
C GLN A 23 -13.03 2.28 -0.24
N GLY A 24 -12.65 1.19 0.43
CA GLY A 24 -13.46 0.51 1.44
C GLY A 24 -13.51 1.20 2.80
N GLY A 25 -12.82 2.33 2.99
CA GLY A 25 -12.84 3.11 4.22
C GLY A 25 -11.79 2.72 5.27
N TYR A 26 -10.84 1.85 4.93
CA TYR A 26 -9.76 1.45 5.84
C TYR A 26 -8.60 2.46 5.84
N ARG A 27 -7.98 2.68 7.00
CA ARG A 27 -6.72 3.41 7.11
C ARG A 27 -5.57 2.46 6.81
N VAL A 28 -4.96 2.64 5.64
CA VAL A 28 -3.90 1.77 5.14
C VAL A 28 -2.55 2.45 5.28
N LEU A 29 -1.53 1.68 5.68
CA LEU A 29 -0.12 2.06 5.59
C LEU A 29 0.58 1.15 4.58
N VAL A 30 1.20 1.74 3.55
CA VAL A 30 2.03 1.03 2.59
C VAL A 30 3.50 1.20 2.97
N LEU A 31 4.23 0.09 3.06
CA LEU A 31 5.67 0.08 3.33
C LEU A 31 6.39 -0.46 2.08
N GLU A 32 7.31 0.32 1.53
CA GLU A 32 8.17 -0.08 0.41
C GLU A 32 9.63 -0.03 0.86
N ALA A 33 10.43 -1.02 0.43
CA ALA A 33 11.82 -1.14 0.82
C ALA A 33 12.72 -0.12 0.09
N ARG A 34 12.29 0.32 -1.09
CA ARG A 34 12.98 1.30 -1.92
C ARG A 34 12.47 2.72 -1.64
N ASP A 35 13.24 3.69 -2.11
CA ASP A 35 12.89 5.11 -2.12
C ASP A 35 11.89 5.48 -3.23
N ARG A 36 11.45 4.49 -4.02
CA ARG A 36 10.53 4.67 -5.14
C ARG A 36 9.42 3.62 -5.14
N LEU A 37 8.27 4.02 -5.65
CA LEU A 37 7.15 3.13 -5.96
C LEU A 37 7.33 2.45 -7.33
N GLY A 38 6.42 1.53 -7.66
CA GLY A 38 6.33 0.88 -8.97
C GLY A 38 6.86 -0.55 -9.00
N GLY A 39 7.55 -1.00 -7.96
CA GLY A 39 8.03 -2.38 -7.84
C GLY A 39 9.07 -2.73 -8.91
N ARG A 40 8.68 -3.48 -9.95
CA ARG A 40 9.59 -3.95 -11.01
C ARG A 40 9.63 -3.04 -12.25
N THR A 41 8.83 -1.96 -12.25
CA THR A 41 8.79 -0.94 -13.30
C THR A 41 9.70 0.23 -12.97
#